data_AF-A0A022Y5J9-F1
#
_entry.id   AF-A0A022Y5J9-F1
#
_cell.length_a   1.000
_cell.length_b   1.000
_cell.length_c   1.000
_cell.angle_alpha   90.00
_cell.angle_beta   90.00
_cell.angle_gamma   90.00
#
_symmetry.space_group_name_H-M   'P 1'
#
loop_
_entity.id
_entity.type
_entity.pdbx_description
1 polymer ?
#
loop_
_entity_poly.entity_id
_entity_poly.type
_entity_poly.pdbx_seq_one_letter_code
_entity_poly.pdbx_strand_id
1 'polypeptide(L)'
;MFEPIRWFHPLFDALFGFDIPFTYRWRLFLLQPISVMTCAMKWVPWMFSRRYSSIQIPLRHRPGQSVRAIVFLPLGGSKSTLETSGALRPLHLDFHGGGFIGGNPEHDAEFCSALSDELGAVVVSATYHFAPRYTFPVANEDAQDVAAFLTENAERLWKADPRILTVSGFSAGGNLALGVAQGLAGTDYSVKGSVTFYAPVSYISLSL
;
A
#
# COMPACT_ATOMS: atom_id res chain seq x y z
N MET A 1 -5.40 -19.51 4.58
CA MET A 1 -3.98 -19.75 4.94
C MET A 1 -3.44 -18.41 5.40
N PHE A 2 -3.02 -18.27 6.66
CA PHE A 2 -2.39 -17.05 7.14
C PHE A 2 -1.06 -16.92 6.39
N GLU A 3 -0.96 -16.00 5.42
CA GLU A 3 0.36 -15.65 4.92
C GLU A 3 1.13 -14.96 6.05
N PRO A 4 2.35 -15.43 6.38
CA PRO A 4 3.17 -14.78 7.38
C PRO A 4 3.47 -13.35 6.92
N ILE A 5 3.68 -12.46 7.89
CA ILE A 5 4.10 -11.08 7.66
C ILE A 5 5.28 -11.10 6.68
N ARG A 6 5.12 -10.50 5.50
CA ARG A 6 6.10 -10.50 4.38
C ARG A 6 7.41 -9.74 4.68
N TRP A 7 7.70 -9.46 5.96
CA TRP A 7 8.86 -8.71 6.46
C TRP A 7 10.19 -9.29 6.00
N PHE A 8 10.30 -10.61 6.12
CA PHE A 8 11.51 -11.33 5.77
C PHE A 8 11.47 -11.80 4.33
N HIS A 9 10.48 -11.45 3.52
CA HIS A 9 10.39 -12.00 2.16
C HIS A 9 11.63 -11.68 1.32
N PRO A 10 12.21 -10.46 1.36
CA PRO A 10 13.48 -10.21 0.67
C PRO A 10 14.64 -11.04 1.27
N LEU A 11 14.63 -11.32 2.58
CA LEU A 11 15.61 -12.21 3.24
C LEU A 11 15.40 -13.67 2.84
N PHE A 12 14.15 -14.13 2.76
CA PHE A 12 13.77 -15.46 2.31
C PHE A 12 14.12 -15.63 0.83
N ASP A 13 13.88 -14.63 0.00
CA ASP A 13 14.29 -14.60 -1.41
C ASP A 13 15.81 -14.63 -1.54
N ALA A 14 16.54 -13.90 -0.70
CA ALA A 14 17.99 -13.96 -0.65
C ALA A 14 18.52 -15.35 -0.26
N LEU A 15 17.96 -15.96 0.79
CA LEU A 15 18.45 -17.22 1.34
C LEU A 15 17.97 -18.46 0.56
N PHE A 16 16.72 -18.45 0.09
CA PHE A 16 16.03 -19.63 -0.45
C PHE A 16 15.43 -19.43 -1.84
N GLY A 17 15.43 -18.22 -2.39
CA GLY A 17 14.98 -17.96 -3.77
C GLY A 17 16.01 -18.40 -4.80
N PHE A 18 16.26 -19.71 -4.93
CA PHE A 18 17.27 -20.26 -5.85
C PHE A 18 16.94 -20.02 -7.33
N ASP A 19 15.69 -19.64 -7.63
CA ASP A 19 15.22 -19.16 -8.91
C ASP A 19 15.69 -17.72 -9.26
N ILE A 20 16.15 -16.96 -8.26
CA ILE A 20 16.66 -15.59 -8.43
C ILE A 20 18.18 -15.64 -8.67
N PRO A 21 18.73 -14.88 -9.64
CA PRO A 21 20.17 -14.79 -9.86
C PRO A 21 20.94 -14.44 -8.58
N PHE A 22 22.07 -15.13 -8.36
CA PHE A 22 22.91 -14.93 -7.17
C PHE A 22 23.30 -13.47 -6.97
N THR A 23 23.54 -12.74 -8.06
CA THR A 23 23.87 -11.31 -8.06
C THR A 23 22.82 -10.45 -7.37
N TYR A 24 21.54 -10.77 -7.49
CA TYR A 24 20.47 -10.08 -6.77
C TYR A 24 20.34 -10.59 -5.33
N ARG A 25 20.45 -11.90 -5.12
CA ARG A 25 20.30 -12.52 -3.80
C ARG A 25 21.31 -12.00 -2.78
N TRP A 26 22.60 -11.90 -3.13
CA TRP A 26 23.59 -11.39 -2.17
C TRP A 26 23.39 -9.90 -1.87
N ARG A 27 22.92 -9.11 -2.85
CA ARG A 27 22.58 -7.69 -2.65
C ARG A 27 21.38 -7.52 -1.74
N LEU A 28 20.33 -8.32 -1.94
CA LEU A 28 19.17 -8.36 -1.05
C LEU A 28 19.60 -8.71 0.37
N PHE A 29 20.41 -9.76 0.54
CA PHE A 29 20.94 -10.16 1.85
C PHE A 29 21.70 -9.02 2.53
N LEU A 30 22.59 -8.35 1.78
CA LEU A 30 23.43 -7.27 2.31
C LEU A 30 22.62 -6.01 2.67
N LEU A 31 21.60 -5.67 1.88
CA LEU A 31 20.77 -4.48 2.09
C LEU A 31 19.68 -4.68 3.14
N GLN A 32 19.36 -5.93 3.48
CA GLN A 32 18.25 -6.24 4.38
C GLN A 32 18.43 -5.68 5.79
N PRO A 33 19.60 -5.79 6.47
CA PRO A 33 19.76 -5.21 7.80
C PRO A 33 19.51 -3.70 7.83
N ILE A 34 19.96 -2.97 6.79
CA ILE A 34 19.75 -1.53 6.66
C ILE A 34 18.25 -1.23 6.45
N SER A 35 17.61 -1.99 5.56
CA SER A 35 16.18 -1.82 5.26
C SER A 35 15.32 -2.13 6.49
N VAL A 36 15.60 -3.22 7.19
CA VAL A 36 14.91 -3.59 8.44
C VAL A 36 15.13 -2.53 9.51
N MET A 37 16.37 -2.07 9.74
CA MET A 37 16.67 -1.09 10.78
C MET A 37 15.96 0.25 10.52
N THR A 38 16.01 0.75 9.28
CA THR A 38 15.36 2.02 8.90
C THR A 38 13.84 1.93 8.98
N CYS A 39 13.26 0.80 8.58
CA CYS A 39 11.82 0.61 8.58
C CYS A 39 11.25 0.26 9.97
N ALA A 40 12.01 -0.44 10.81
CA ALA A 40 11.59 -0.87 12.13
C ALA A 40 11.24 0.31 13.05
N MET A 41 11.95 1.44 12.93
CA MET A 41 11.68 2.63 13.74
C MET A 41 10.26 3.16 13.58
N LYS A 42 9.74 3.19 12.34
CA LYS A 42 8.36 3.66 12.07
C LYS A 42 7.33 2.57 12.35
N TRP A 43 7.70 1.31 12.12
CA TRP A 43 6.76 0.18 12.17
C TRP A 43 6.54 -0.42 13.56
N VAL A 44 7.60 -0.63 14.35
CA VAL A 44 7.54 -1.36 15.62
C VAL A 44 6.43 -0.86 16.56
N PRO A 45 6.20 0.46 16.71
CA PRO A 45 5.10 0.96 17.52
C PRO A 45 3.70 0.51 17.06
N TRP A 46 3.55 0.17 15.77
CA TRP A 46 2.26 -0.14 15.14
C TRP A 46 1.97 -1.63 15.02
N MET A 47 2.96 -2.52 15.14
CA MET A 47 2.80 -3.97 14.93
C MET A 47 1.72 -4.62 15.80
N PHE A 48 1.56 -4.14 17.04
CA PHE A 48 0.54 -4.62 17.98
C PHE A 48 -0.57 -3.60 18.23
N SER A 49 -0.62 -2.56 17.40
CA SER A 49 -1.64 -1.54 17.50
C SER A 49 -2.99 -2.12 17.10
N ARG A 50 -4.00 -1.89 17.95
CA ARG A 50 -5.40 -2.26 17.65
C ARG A 50 -6.08 -1.23 16.74
N ARG A 51 -5.33 -0.25 16.24
CA ARG A 51 -5.88 0.92 15.57
C ARG A 51 -6.31 0.65 14.12
N TYR A 52 -5.77 -0.41 13.52
CA TYR A 52 -6.15 -0.87 12.20
C TYR A 52 -6.64 -2.32 12.22
N SER A 53 -7.39 -2.70 11.18
CA SER A 53 -7.69 -4.09 10.85
C SER A 53 -6.86 -4.52 9.64
N SER A 54 -6.56 -5.81 9.52
CA SER A 54 -5.82 -6.34 8.36
C SER A 54 -6.78 -7.11 7.46
N ILE A 55 -6.66 -6.90 6.15
CA ILE A 55 -7.39 -7.63 5.11
C ILE A 55 -6.43 -8.20 4.07
N GLN A 56 -6.92 -9.17 3.29
CA GLN A 56 -6.26 -9.67 2.09
C GLN A 56 -7.11 -9.26 0.89
N ILE A 57 -6.48 -8.60 -0.09
CA ILE A 57 -7.11 -8.11 -1.30
C ILE A 57 -6.72 -9.05 -2.45
N PRO A 58 -7.68 -9.76 -3.09
CA PRO A 58 -7.39 -10.61 -4.23
C PRO A 58 -6.96 -9.78 -5.44
N LEU A 59 -6.00 -10.30 -6.22
CA LEU A 59 -5.49 -9.66 -7.42
C LEU A 59 -6.20 -10.19 -8.68
N ARG A 60 -6.58 -9.31 -9.60
CA ARG A 60 -7.21 -9.68 -10.89
C ARG A 60 -6.16 -10.09 -11.91
N HIS A 61 -5.05 -9.36 -11.97
CA HIS A 61 -3.96 -9.65 -12.88
C HIS A 61 -3.22 -10.93 -12.47
N ARG A 62 -3.33 -11.37 -11.20
CA ARG A 62 -2.81 -12.66 -10.72
C ARG A 62 -3.85 -13.44 -9.92
N PRO A 63 -4.76 -14.16 -10.61
CA PRO A 63 -5.77 -14.98 -9.97
C PRO A 63 -5.17 -15.99 -8.98
N GLY A 64 -5.77 -16.09 -7.80
CA GLY A 64 -5.29 -16.96 -6.71
C GLY A 64 -4.21 -16.33 -5.83
N GLN A 65 -3.70 -15.14 -6.17
CA GLN A 65 -2.83 -14.35 -5.31
C GLN A 65 -3.59 -13.19 -4.64
N SER A 66 -3.07 -12.76 -3.50
CA SER A 66 -3.59 -11.60 -2.76
C SER A 66 -2.46 -10.75 -2.21
N VAL A 67 -2.75 -9.49 -1.95
CA VAL A 67 -1.88 -8.59 -1.20
C VAL A 67 -2.54 -8.16 0.10
N ARG A 68 -1.72 -7.95 1.12
CA ARG A 68 -2.19 -7.48 2.42
C ARG A 68 -2.43 -5.97 2.40
N ALA A 69 -3.52 -5.55 3.01
CA ALA A 69 -3.75 -4.15 3.36
C ALA A 69 -4.13 -4.01 4.83
N ILE A 70 -3.81 -2.86 5.41
CA ILE A 70 -4.30 -2.42 6.72
C ILE A 70 -5.31 -1.29 6.52
N VAL A 71 -6.38 -1.32 7.31
CA VAL A 71 -7.50 -0.40 7.19
C VAL A 71 -7.69 0.34 8.50
N PHE A 72 -7.64 1.67 8.42
CA PHE A 72 -7.95 2.59 9.50
C PHE A 72 -9.35 3.14 9.31
N LEU A 73 -10.14 3.05 10.38
CA LEU A 73 -11.43 3.71 10.50
C LEU A 73 -11.29 4.92 11.42
N PRO A 74 -12.02 6.02 11.16
CA PRO A 74 -11.95 7.22 12.00
C PRO A 74 -12.49 6.93 13.41
N LEU A 75 -11.83 7.45 14.45
CA LEU A 75 -12.25 7.31 15.85
C LEU A 75 -13.47 8.19 16.20
N GLY A 76 -14.57 8.13 15.44
CA GLY A 76 -15.84 8.83 15.77
C GLY A 76 -15.75 10.34 16.09
N GLY A 77 -14.58 10.97 15.93
CA GLY A 77 -14.22 12.28 16.49
C GLY A 77 -14.54 13.43 15.57
N SER A 78 -14.59 13.18 14.26
CA SER A 78 -15.27 14.07 13.31
C SER A 78 -16.77 13.78 13.31
N LYS A 79 -17.36 14.13 14.46
CA LYS A 79 -18.78 14.36 14.80
C LYS A 79 -19.81 13.63 13.91
N SER A 80 -20.48 12.63 14.49
CA SER A 80 -21.95 12.54 14.72
C SER A 80 -22.98 12.87 13.61
N THR A 81 -22.67 13.63 12.55
CA THR A 81 -23.58 14.02 11.46
C THR A 81 -23.54 13.07 10.27
N LEU A 82 -22.41 12.42 9.97
CA LEU A 82 -22.36 11.39 8.91
C LEU A 82 -23.07 10.09 9.33
N GLU A 83 -22.89 9.67 10.59
CA GLU A 83 -23.58 8.47 11.09
C GLU A 83 -25.09 8.66 11.25
N THR A 84 -25.56 9.89 11.50
CA THR A 84 -27.00 10.20 11.51
C THR A 84 -27.58 10.48 10.11
N SER A 85 -26.76 10.80 9.10
CA SER A 85 -27.24 11.09 7.74
C SER A 85 -27.12 9.90 6.77
N GLY A 86 -26.51 8.78 7.18
CA GLY A 86 -26.26 7.64 6.28
C GLY A 86 -25.26 7.96 5.16
N ALA A 87 -24.55 9.08 5.26
CA ALA A 87 -23.63 9.53 4.24
C ALA A 87 -22.30 8.75 4.29
N LEU A 88 -21.78 8.43 3.11
CA LEU A 88 -20.54 7.69 2.93
C LEU A 88 -19.32 8.56 3.26
N ARG A 89 -18.29 7.94 3.85
CA ARG A 89 -17.02 8.58 4.24
C ARG A 89 -16.08 8.74 3.05
N PRO A 90 -15.17 9.74 3.04
CA PRO A 90 -14.09 9.78 2.05
C PRO A 90 -13.22 8.52 2.12
N LEU A 91 -12.62 8.14 0.99
CA LEU A 91 -11.70 7.01 0.88
C LEU A 91 -10.28 7.51 0.57
N HIS A 92 -9.31 6.94 1.25
CA HIS A 92 -7.89 7.18 0.99
C HIS A 92 -7.16 5.86 0.76
N LEU A 93 -6.36 5.78 -0.30
CA LEU A 93 -5.50 4.64 -0.62
C LEU A 93 -4.03 5.06 -0.53
N ASP A 94 -3.29 4.42 0.36
CA ASP A 94 -1.87 4.60 0.57
C ASP A 94 -1.08 3.37 0.10
N PHE A 95 0.13 3.61 -0.44
CA PHE A 95 1.12 2.57 -0.67
C PHE A 95 2.45 2.91 -0.01
N HIS A 96 3.02 1.93 0.67
CA HIS A 96 4.29 2.11 1.36
C HIS A 96 5.49 2.23 0.41
N GLY A 97 6.54 2.91 0.88
CA GLY A 97 7.85 2.93 0.24
C GLY A 97 8.65 1.64 0.43
N GLY A 98 9.80 1.57 -0.23
CA GLY A 98 10.70 0.40 -0.16
C GLY A 98 11.40 0.05 -1.47
N GLY A 99 11.54 1.03 -2.37
CA GLY A 99 12.32 0.87 -3.61
C GLY A 99 11.82 -0.24 -4.55
N PHE A 100 10.55 -0.64 -4.44
CA PHE A 100 9.98 -1.80 -5.12
C PHE A 100 10.59 -3.16 -4.74
N ILE A 101 11.42 -3.22 -3.69
CA ILE A 101 12.12 -4.45 -3.26
C ILE A 101 11.72 -4.92 -1.86
N GLY A 102 10.78 -4.24 -1.21
CA GLY A 102 10.25 -4.65 0.09
C GLY A 102 9.43 -3.56 0.78
N GLY A 103 9.18 -3.76 2.06
CA GLY A 103 8.44 -2.85 2.94
C GLY A 103 7.07 -3.38 3.33
N ASN A 104 6.39 -2.62 4.20
CA ASN A 104 5.10 -3.01 4.78
C ASN A 104 4.10 -1.85 4.82
N PRO A 105 2.79 -2.14 4.79
CA PRO A 105 1.75 -1.12 4.95
C PRO A 105 1.89 -0.31 6.24
N GLU A 106 2.36 -0.93 7.32
CA GLU A 106 2.49 -0.24 8.59
C GLU A 106 3.61 0.82 8.63
N HIS A 107 4.48 0.91 7.62
CA HIS A 107 5.53 1.94 7.57
C HIS A 107 4.95 3.36 7.60
N ASP A 108 3.74 3.49 7.08
CA ASP A 108 3.03 4.76 6.95
C ASP A 108 1.79 4.80 7.88
N ALA A 109 1.71 3.88 8.85
CA ALA A 109 0.58 3.75 9.77
C ALA A 109 0.32 5.01 10.61
N GLU A 110 1.36 5.71 11.05
CA GLU A 110 1.22 6.97 11.81
C GLU A 110 0.52 8.04 10.96
N PHE A 111 0.99 8.22 9.72
CA PHE A 111 0.38 9.12 8.75
C PHE A 111 -1.05 8.70 8.44
N CYS A 112 -1.27 7.42 8.12
CA CYS A 112 -2.59 6.89 7.76
C CYS A 112 -3.61 7.00 8.90
N SER A 113 -3.19 6.74 10.14
CA SER A 113 -4.04 6.84 11.31
C SER A 113 -4.43 8.29 11.57
N ALA A 114 -3.46 9.22 11.54
CA ALA A 114 -3.73 10.65 11.73
C ALA A 114 -4.68 11.18 10.64
N LEU A 115 -4.42 10.82 9.38
CA LEU A 115 -5.26 11.21 8.25
C LEU A 115 -6.70 10.69 8.40
N SER A 116 -6.86 9.44 8.83
CA SER A 116 -8.18 8.84 9.07
C SER A 116 -8.95 9.63 10.15
N ASP A 117 -8.29 9.95 11.26
CA ASP A 117 -8.91 10.66 12.38
C ASP A 117 -9.24 12.11 12.07
N GLU A 118 -8.34 12.84 11.44
CA GLU A 118 -8.51 14.26 11.14
C GLU A 118 -9.56 14.49 10.04
N LEU A 119 -9.58 13.65 9.00
CA LEU A 119 -10.46 13.85 7.85
C LEU A 119 -11.77 13.03 7.93
N GLY A 120 -11.93 12.17 8.95
CA GLY A 120 -13.07 11.27 9.02
C GLY A 120 -13.09 10.24 7.87
N ALA A 121 -11.93 9.99 7.24
CA ALA A 121 -11.79 9.15 6.07
C ALA A 121 -11.52 7.69 6.45
N VAL A 122 -11.98 6.76 5.61
CA VAL A 122 -11.48 5.38 5.62
C VAL A 122 -10.15 5.37 4.89
N VAL A 123 -9.10 4.94 5.56
CA VAL A 123 -7.74 4.91 5.00
C VAL A 123 -7.29 3.47 4.86
N VAL A 124 -6.87 3.08 3.66
CA VAL A 124 -6.35 1.75 3.34
C VAL A 124 -4.90 1.91 2.93
N SER A 125 -3.95 1.37 3.71
CA SER A 125 -2.56 1.25 3.29
C SER A 125 -2.30 -0.18 2.81
N ALA A 126 -1.85 -0.33 1.57
CA ALA A 126 -1.70 -1.62 0.91
C ALA A 126 -0.23 -1.94 0.60
N THR A 127 0.08 -3.24 0.58
CA THR A 127 1.34 -3.76 0.05
C THR A 127 1.16 -4.20 -1.40
N TYR A 128 2.28 -4.56 -2.02
CA TYR A 128 2.39 -5.01 -3.40
C TYR A 128 3.48 -6.06 -3.49
N HIS A 129 3.49 -6.85 -4.56
CA HIS A 129 4.59 -7.75 -4.86
C HIS A 129 5.83 -6.97 -5.30
N PHE A 130 7.00 -7.41 -4.84
CA PHE A 130 8.26 -6.69 -5.00
C PHE A 130 9.31 -7.50 -5.78
N ALA A 131 10.20 -6.76 -6.41
CA ALA A 131 11.40 -7.26 -7.06
C ALA A 131 12.37 -7.85 -6.03
N PRO A 132 13.27 -8.75 -6.46
CA PRO A 132 13.50 -9.23 -7.82
C PRO A 132 12.61 -10.40 -8.24
N ARG A 133 11.83 -10.98 -7.32
CA ARG A 133 10.89 -12.08 -7.64
C ARG A 133 9.79 -11.60 -8.58
N TYR A 134 9.31 -10.38 -8.35
CA TYR A 134 8.28 -9.75 -9.14
C TYR A 134 8.78 -8.42 -9.70
N THR A 135 9.21 -8.44 -10.97
CA THR A 135 9.70 -7.24 -11.65
C THR A 135 8.57 -6.40 -12.21
N PHE A 136 8.87 -5.17 -12.65
CA PHE A 136 7.93 -4.37 -13.43
C PHE A 136 7.27 -5.20 -14.55
N PRO A 137 5.95 -5.10 -14.78
CA PRO A 137 4.99 -4.14 -14.20
C PRO A 137 4.23 -4.63 -12.96
N VAL A 138 4.67 -5.71 -12.31
CA VAL A 138 3.88 -6.41 -11.28
C VAL A 138 3.36 -5.50 -10.17
N ALA A 139 4.22 -4.71 -9.54
CA ALA A 139 3.81 -3.84 -8.44
C ALA A 139 2.76 -2.80 -8.88
N ASN A 140 2.86 -2.32 -10.13
CA ASN A 140 1.92 -1.39 -10.73
C ASN A 140 0.56 -2.05 -10.97
N GLU A 141 0.55 -3.27 -11.51
CA GLU A 141 -0.68 -4.06 -11.68
C GLU A 141 -1.36 -4.34 -10.34
N ASP A 142 -0.59 -4.73 -9.32
CA ASP A 142 -1.12 -4.97 -7.97
C ASP A 142 -1.78 -3.71 -7.40
N ALA A 143 -1.16 -2.54 -7.59
CA ALA A 143 -1.71 -1.28 -7.16
C ALA A 143 -3.03 -0.94 -7.87
N GLN A 144 -3.14 -1.23 -9.18
CA GLN A 144 -4.40 -1.09 -9.91
C GLN A 144 -5.47 -2.07 -9.41
N ASP A 145 -5.09 -3.31 -9.11
CA ASP A 145 -6.01 -4.31 -8.57
C ASP A 145 -6.54 -3.95 -7.20
N VAL A 146 -5.69 -3.39 -6.34
CA VAL A 146 -6.10 -2.84 -5.04
C VAL A 146 -7.09 -1.70 -5.25
N ALA A 147 -6.78 -0.74 -6.13
CA ALA A 147 -7.69 0.36 -6.42
C ALA A 147 -9.05 -0.15 -6.94
N ALA A 148 -9.05 -1.09 -7.88
CA ALA A 148 -10.26 -1.69 -8.42
C ALA A 148 -11.07 -2.43 -7.35
N PHE A 149 -10.42 -3.21 -6.48
CA PHE A 149 -11.07 -3.86 -5.35
C PHE A 149 -11.76 -2.83 -4.44
N LEU A 150 -11.08 -1.72 -4.13
CA LEU A 150 -11.64 -0.66 -3.29
C LEU A 150 -12.83 0.03 -3.98
N THR A 151 -12.74 0.33 -5.27
CA THR A 151 -13.86 0.96 -6.00
C THR A 151 -15.14 0.12 -5.99
N GLU A 152 -15.02 -1.20 -5.91
CA GLU A 152 -16.17 -2.11 -5.91
C GLU A 152 -16.67 -2.46 -4.51
N ASN A 153 -15.83 -2.34 -3.48
CA ASN A 153 -16.13 -2.92 -2.16
C ASN A 153 -16.15 -1.91 -1.01
N ALA A 154 -15.55 -0.73 -1.14
CA ALA A 154 -15.35 0.17 -0.01
C ALA A 154 -16.66 0.68 0.61
N GLU A 155 -17.70 0.91 -0.21
CA GLU A 155 -19.03 1.31 0.25
C GLU A 155 -19.65 0.23 1.15
N ARG A 156 -19.61 -1.03 0.70
CA ARG A 156 -20.17 -2.16 1.42
C ARG A 156 -19.37 -2.51 2.68
N LEU A 157 -18.05 -2.48 2.60
CA LEU A 157 -17.17 -2.94 3.68
C LEU A 157 -16.99 -1.90 4.78
N TRP A 158 -16.89 -0.62 4.44
CA TRP A 158 -16.50 0.43 5.40
C TRP A 158 -17.36 1.69 5.34
N LYS A 159 -18.44 1.68 4.54
CA LYS A 159 -19.28 2.87 4.30
C LYS A 159 -18.45 4.03 3.77
N ALA A 160 -17.52 3.74 2.86
CA ALA A 160 -16.69 4.75 2.19
C ALA A 160 -17.12 4.95 0.73
N ASP A 161 -17.09 6.19 0.25
CA ASP A 161 -17.44 6.56 -1.12
C ASP A 161 -16.21 6.48 -2.02
N PRO A 162 -16.13 5.50 -2.94
CA PRO A 162 -15.01 5.38 -3.86
C PRO A 162 -14.93 6.53 -4.88
N ARG A 163 -15.99 7.35 -5.02
CA ARG A 163 -15.98 8.54 -5.89
C ARG A 163 -15.30 9.74 -5.22
N ILE A 164 -15.04 9.67 -3.91
CA ILE A 164 -14.27 10.63 -3.13
C ILE A 164 -12.94 9.95 -2.72
N LEU A 165 -12.25 9.39 -3.72
CA LEU A 165 -10.97 8.71 -3.54
C LEU A 165 -9.81 9.69 -3.62
N THR A 166 -8.91 9.63 -2.64
CA THR A 166 -7.60 10.26 -2.66
C THR A 166 -6.51 9.21 -2.52
N VAL A 167 -5.29 9.51 -2.96
CA VAL A 167 -4.17 8.56 -2.89
C VAL A 167 -2.92 9.17 -2.25
N SER A 168 -2.11 8.36 -1.59
CA SER A 168 -0.78 8.74 -1.12
C SER A 168 0.25 7.65 -1.31
N GLY A 169 1.51 8.03 -1.11
CA GLY A 169 2.56 7.06 -0.89
C GLY A 169 3.94 7.69 -0.76
N PHE A 170 4.84 6.94 -0.14
CA PHE A 170 6.22 7.35 0.11
C PHE A 170 7.17 6.68 -0.88
N SER A 171 8.08 7.43 -1.50
CA SER A 171 9.04 6.93 -2.49
C SER A 171 8.35 6.05 -3.56
N ALA A 172 8.76 4.79 -3.71
CA ALA A 172 8.15 3.80 -4.61
C ALA A 172 6.61 3.73 -4.47
N GLY A 173 6.07 3.84 -3.26
CA GLY A 173 4.62 3.87 -3.04
C GLY A 173 3.95 5.08 -3.67
N GLY A 174 4.61 6.24 -3.67
CA GLY A 174 4.14 7.44 -4.36
C GLY A 174 4.11 7.27 -5.88
N ASN A 175 5.05 6.52 -6.47
CA ASN A 175 5.00 6.14 -7.88
C ASN A 175 3.76 5.30 -8.19
N LEU A 176 3.49 4.28 -7.35
CA LEU A 176 2.31 3.42 -7.50
C LEU A 176 1.00 4.19 -7.36
N ALA A 177 0.93 5.08 -6.37
CA ALA A 177 -0.23 5.95 -6.13
C ALA A 177 -0.53 6.85 -7.35
N LEU A 178 0.51 7.44 -7.95
CA LEU A 178 0.36 8.21 -9.19
C LEU A 178 -0.09 7.33 -10.36
N GLY A 179 0.44 6.11 -10.46
CA GLY A 179 -0.02 5.13 -11.44
C GLY A 179 -1.50 4.80 -11.29
N VAL A 180 -2.00 4.61 -10.06
CA VAL A 180 -3.44 4.43 -9.79
C VAL A 180 -4.25 5.65 -10.23
N ALA A 181 -3.78 6.86 -9.91
CA ALA A 181 -4.46 8.08 -10.34
C ALA A 181 -4.57 8.18 -11.86
N GLN A 182 -3.52 7.79 -12.58
CA GLN A 182 -3.53 7.71 -14.06
C GLN A 182 -4.51 6.63 -14.56
N GLY A 183 -4.51 5.44 -13.95
CA GLY A 183 -5.38 4.32 -14.35
C GLY A 183 -6.87 4.62 -14.16
N LEU A 184 -7.23 5.41 -13.15
CA LEU A 184 -8.61 5.82 -12.88
C LEU A 184 -9.00 7.15 -13.56
N ALA A 185 -8.10 7.79 -14.29
CA ALA A 185 -8.37 9.05 -14.96
C ALA A 185 -9.51 8.91 -15.99
N GLY A 186 -10.48 9.82 -15.94
CA GLY A 186 -11.66 9.80 -16.82
C GLY A 186 -12.74 8.79 -16.44
N THR A 187 -12.56 8.00 -15.38
CA THR A 187 -13.61 7.14 -14.81
C THR A 187 -14.43 7.88 -13.74
N ASP A 188 -15.56 7.31 -13.33
CA ASP A 188 -16.36 7.82 -12.20
C ASP A 188 -15.59 7.84 -10.86
N TYR A 189 -14.51 7.05 -10.78
CA TYR A 189 -13.65 6.91 -9.60
C TYR A 189 -12.34 7.69 -9.75
N SER A 190 -12.31 8.72 -10.60
CA SER A 190 -11.15 9.61 -10.76
C SER A 190 -10.63 10.08 -9.40
N VAL A 191 -9.33 9.94 -9.16
CA VAL A 191 -8.69 10.38 -7.92
C VAL A 191 -8.83 11.90 -7.75
N LYS A 192 -9.33 12.33 -6.58
CA LYS A 192 -9.63 13.74 -6.26
C LYS A 192 -8.43 14.50 -5.68
N GLY A 193 -7.40 13.78 -5.25
CA GLY A 193 -6.19 14.36 -4.70
C GLY A 193 -5.10 13.31 -4.52
N SER A 194 -3.85 13.72 -4.72
CA SER A 194 -2.67 12.87 -4.54
C SER A 194 -1.67 13.57 -3.63
N VAL A 195 -1.16 12.85 -2.63
CA VAL A 195 -0.11 13.31 -1.71
C VAL A 195 1.07 12.35 -1.78
N THR A 196 2.12 12.74 -2.49
CA THR A 196 3.30 11.88 -2.66
C THR A 196 4.50 12.45 -1.91
N PHE A 197 5.24 11.59 -1.24
CA PHE A 197 6.47 11.95 -0.58
C PHE A 197 7.65 11.44 -1.41
N TYR A 198 8.39 12.36 -2.05
CA TYR A 198 9.62 12.07 -2.81
C TYR A 198 9.49 10.88 -3.79
N ALA A 199 8.38 10.83 -4.53
CA ALA A 199 8.10 9.76 -5.48
C ALA A 199 9.10 9.76 -6.65
N PRO A 200 9.66 8.59 -7.04
CA PRO A 200 10.36 8.47 -8.31
C PRO A 200 9.32 8.48 -9.43
N VAL A 201 9.39 9.47 -10.33
CA VAL A 201 8.40 9.64 -11.41
C VAL A 201 8.96 9.35 -12.81
N SER A 202 10.26 9.02 -12.89
CA SER A 202 10.93 8.71 -14.14
C SER A 202 12.07 7.72 -13.89
N TYR A 203 12.41 6.95 -14.91
CA TYR A 203 13.60 6.12 -14.94
C TYR A 203 14.62 6.75 -15.87
N ILE A 204 15.83 6.96 -15.35
CA ILE A 204 16.97 7.34 -16.18
C ILE A 204 17.69 6.05 -16.53
N SER A 205 17.65 5.66 -17.81
CA SER A 205 18.55 4.61 -18.30
C SER A 205 19.95 5.20 -18.38
N LEU A 206 20.77 4.90 -17.39
CA LEU A 206 22.22 5.09 -17.53
C LEU A 206 22.67 3.93 -18.42
N SER A 207 22.86 4.21 -19.71
CA SER A 207 23.61 3.33 -20.60
C SER A 207 25.04 3.26 -20.07
N LEU A 208 25.29 2.27 -19.21
CA LEU A 208 26.60 1.84 -18.73
C LEU A 208 27.21 0.86 -19.74
#